data_AF-A0A3C1XTH7-F1
#
_entry.id   AF-A0A3C1XTH7-F1
#
_cell.length_a   1.000
_cell.length_b   1.000
_cell.length_c   1.000
_cell.angle_alpha   90.00
_cell.angle_beta   90.00
_cell.angle_gamma   90.00
#
_symmetry.space_group_name_H-M   'P 1'
#
loop_
_entity.id
_entity.type
_entity.pdbx_description
1 polymer ?
#
loop_
_entity_poly.entity_id
_entity_poly.type
_entity_poly.pdbx_seq_one_letter_code
_entity_poly.pdbx_strand_id
1 'polypeptide(L)'
;MMYLLWSLPALTVIAAIASGRVNTTMAAALGLLAALPIALLAAPAPFAPAQLAVALERGLWIGWIITPYILGGLLFWQMAAQNGMTTGPTGGPPDAMRLDRLARRRLLFFACFLVGPFAESATGFGVGMLGTVMLIRPLGLKPREIMVFALLSQTLIPWGAMGSGTLLASAYARVPATQLALYSMVPVALLMGIWLALYWRTAARAGLSALAAELG
;
A
#
# COMPACT_ATOMS: atom_id res chain seq x y z
N MET A 1 30.28 7.00 -3.10
CA MET A 1 30.02 7.78 -1.87
C MET A 1 28.99 8.89 -2.08
N MET A 2 29.01 9.64 -3.19
CA MET A 2 28.03 10.71 -3.46
C MET A 2 26.57 10.24 -3.49
N TYR A 3 26.28 9.08 -4.11
CA TYR A 3 24.93 8.51 -4.13
C TYR A 3 24.39 8.16 -2.74
N LEU A 4 25.26 7.73 -1.81
CA LEU A 4 24.87 7.45 -0.43
C LEU A 4 24.42 8.76 0.25
N LEU A 5 25.20 9.83 0.07
CA LEU A 5 24.86 11.15 0.59
C LEU A 5 23.55 11.68 0.00
N TRP A 6 23.31 11.50 -1.31
CA TRP A 6 22.03 11.88 -1.93
C TRP A 6 20.84 11.04 -1.47
N SER A 7 21.08 9.80 -1.04
CA SER A 7 20.04 8.92 -0.50
C SER A 7 19.76 9.14 0.99
N LEU A 8 20.59 9.91 1.71
CA LEU A 8 20.45 10.13 3.15
C LEU A 8 19.06 10.62 3.57
N PRO A 9 18.38 11.56 2.88
CA PRO A 9 17.04 11.99 3.28
C PRO A 9 16.05 10.82 3.32
N ALA A 10 16.06 9.96 2.30
CA ALA A 10 15.20 8.79 2.23
C ALA A 10 15.58 7.75 3.30
N LEU A 11 16.88 7.47 3.48
CA LEU A 11 17.38 6.56 4.50
C LEU A 11 17.02 7.04 5.92
N THR A 12 17.03 8.36 6.16
CA THR A 12 16.65 8.96 7.44
C THR A 12 15.18 8.68 7.74
N VAL A 13 14.28 8.86 6.77
CA VAL A 13 12.85 8.55 6.93
C VAL A 13 12.65 7.06 7.19
N ILE A 14 13.30 6.18 6.41
CA ILE A 14 13.19 4.73 6.56
C ILE A 14 13.68 4.29 7.94
N ALA A 15 14.86 4.75 8.36
CA ALA A 15 15.43 4.40 9.66
C ALA A 15 14.57 4.94 10.81
N ALA A 16 14.04 6.16 10.69
CA ALA A 16 13.15 6.77 11.67
C ALA A 16 11.87 5.93 11.85
N ILE A 17 11.21 5.54 10.76
CA ILE A 17 10.00 4.68 10.81
C ILE A 17 10.35 3.28 11.33
N ALA A 18 11.41 2.67 10.81
CA ALA A 18 11.83 1.33 11.21
C ALA A 18 12.25 1.23 12.68
N SER A 19 12.72 2.35 13.28
CA SER A 19 13.05 2.40 14.70
C SER A 19 11.82 2.24 15.61
N GLY A 20 10.61 2.53 15.11
CA GLY A 20 9.38 2.54 15.90
C GLY A 20 9.32 3.60 17.00
N ARG A 21 10.33 4.50 17.10
CA ARG A 21 10.44 5.50 18.17
C ARG A 21 9.79 6.83 17.85
N VAL A 22 9.48 7.09 16.58
CA VAL A 22 8.90 8.36 16.13
C VAL A 22 7.65 8.11 15.28
N ASN A 23 6.74 9.07 15.30
CA ASN A 23 5.57 9.05 14.43
C ASN A 23 5.93 9.46 12.99
N THR A 24 5.02 9.19 12.05
CA THR A 24 5.23 9.45 10.62
C THR A 24 5.53 10.93 10.32
N THR A 25 4.88 11.85 11.04
CA THR A 25 5.08 13.29 10.87
C THR A 25 6.50 13.71 11.25
N MET A 26 7.01 13.23 12.37
CA MET A 26 8.39 13.48 12.79
C MET A 26 9.39 12.84 11.83
N ALA A 27 9.15 11.61 11.37
CA ALA A 27 10.00 10.96 10.38
C ALA A 27 10.08 11.78 9.08
N ALA A 28 8.95 12.30 8.59
CA ALA A 28 8.90 13.17 7.42
C ALA A 28 9.65 14.49 7.64
N ALA A 29 9.50 15.12 8.82
CA ALA A 29 10.21 16.34 9.17
C ALA A 29 11.74 16.13 9.23
N LEU A 30 12.20 15.01 9.80
CA LEU A 30 13.62 14.65 9.81
C LEU A 30 14.17 14.45 8.39
N GLY A 31 13.40 13.79 7.51
CA GLY A 31 13.74 13.65 6.09
C GLY A 31 13.88 14.99 5.39
N LEU A 32 12.94 15.92 5.62
CA LEU A 32 12.99 17.27 5.05
C LEU A 32 14.20 18.06 5.58
N LEU A 33 14.44 18.02 6.89
CA LEU A 33 15.60 18.66 7.52
C LEU A 33 16.93 18.11 7.00
N ALA A 34 17.00 16.82 6.67
CA ALA A 34 18.16 16.23 6.02
C ALA A 34 18.27 16.64 4.54
N ALA A 35 17.14 16.77 3.83
CA ALA A 35 17.12 17.12 2.41
C ALA A 35 17.62 18.56 2.13
N LEU A 36 17.26 19.53 2.98
CA LEU A 36 17.65 20.94 2.80
C LEU A 36 19.18 21.17 2.69
N PRO A 37 20.02 20.75 3.66
CA PRO A 37 21.46 20.95 3.58
C PRO A 37 22.10 20.13 2.46
N ILE A 38 21.59 18.92 2.19
CA ILE A 38 22.14 18.07 1.13
C ILE A 38 21.87 18.69 -0.25
N ALA A 39 20.69 19.26 -0.46
CA ALA A 39 20.34 19.95 -1.70
C ALA A 39 21.20 21.22 -1.91
N LEU A 40 21.52 21.97 -0.86
CA LEU A 40 22.31 23.19 -0.97
C LEU A 40 23.82 22.95 -1.10
N LEU A 41 24.35 21.93 -0.40
CA LEU A 41 25.79 21.73 -0.26
C LEU A 41 26.35 20.64 -1.19
N ALA A 42 25.52 19.71 -1.64
CA ALA A 42 25.95 18.51 -2.36
C ALA A 42 25.16 18.24 -3.63
N ALA A 43 24.42 19.23 -4.16
CA ALA A 43 23.72 19.06 -5.42
C ALA A 43 24.71 18.81 -6.59
N PRO A 44 24.35 17.93 -7.54
CA PRO A 44 25.18 17.64 -8.72
C PRO A 44 25.30 18.82 -9.70
N ALA A 45 24.43 19.81 -9.59
CA ALA A 45 24.42 21.02 -10.40
C ALA A 45 24.21 22.24 -9.49
N PRO A 46 24.57 23.46 -9.94
CA PRO A 46 24.39 24.68 -9.15
C PRO A 46 22.93 24.82 -8.73
N PHE A 47 22.66 24.68 -7.43
CA PHE A 47 21.32 24.73 -6.86
C PHE A 47 21.18 25.97 -5.98
N ALA A 48 20.53 27.00 -6.53
CA ALA A 48 20.39 28.29 -5.87
C ALA A 48 19.23 28.28 -4.84
N PRO A 49 19.25 29.17 -3.83
CA PRO A 49 18.15 29.31 -2.87
C PRO A 49 16.78 29.59 -3.52
N ALA A 50 16.76 30.31 -4.64
CA ALA A 50 15.53 30.54 -5.40
C ALA A 50 14.95 29.24 -5.98
N GLN A 51 15.81 28.31 -6.43
CA GLN A 51 15.38 27.00 -6.92
C GLN A 51 14.88 26.12 -5.77
N LEU A 52 15.50 26.23 -4.59
CA LEU A 52 15.02 25.58 -3.39
C LEU A 52 13.60 26.04 -3.02
N ALA A 53 13.33 27.36 -3.06
CA ALA A 53 12.01 27.90 -2.77
C ALA A 53 10.94 27.32 -3.74
N VAL A 54 11.23 27.31 -5.04
CA VAL A 54 10.35 26.71 -6.05
C VAL A 54 10.15 25.21 -5.82
N ALA A 55 11.21 24.49 -5.41
CA ALA A 55 11.11 23.06 -5.11
C ALA A 55 10.22 22.79 -3.88
N LEU A 56 10.33 23.60 -2.83
CA LEU A 56 9.49 23.52 -1.65
C LEU A 56 8.02 23.84 -1.98
N GLU A 57 7.77 24.88 -2.76
CA GLU A 57 6.43 25.25 -3.22
C GLU A 57 5.79 24.12 -4.03
N ARG A 58 6.54 23.52 -4.98
CA ARG A 58 6.08 22.35 -5.73
C ARG A 58 5.77 21.16 -4.82
N GLY A 59 6.63 20.90 -3.84
CA GLY A 59 6.41 19.86 -2.84
C GLY A 59 5.12 20.11 -2.03
N LEU A 60 4.88 21.35 -1.63
CA LEU A 60 3.68 21.76 -0.89
C LEU A 60 2.42 21.63 -1.75
N TRP A 61 2.49 22.00 -3.03
CA TRP A 61 1.39 21.82 -4.00
C TRP A 61 1.05 20.35 -4.21
N ILE A 62 2.05 19.48 -4.39
CA ILE A 62 1.86 18.03 -4.50
C ILE A 62 1.26 17.48 -3.21
N GLY A 63 1.78 17.90 -2.06
CA GLY A 63 1.27 17.51 -0.74
C GLY A 63 -0.18 17.94 -0.54
N TRP A 64 -0.55 19.15 -0.98
CA TRP A 64 -1.90 19.67 -0.90
C TRP A 64 -2.89 18.84 -1.71
N ILE A 65 -2.48 18.33 -2.88
CA ILE A 65 -3.32 17.43 -3.66
C ILE A 65 -3.49 16.09 -2.94
N ILE A 66 -2.44 15.53 -2.35
CA ILE A 66 -2.47 14.20 -1.70
C ILE A 66 -3.22 14.23 -0.35
N THR A 67 -3.15 15.34 0.39
CA THR A 67 -3.65 15.44 1.77
C THR A 67 -5.16 15.16 1.93
N PRO A 68 -6.06 15.74 1.10
CA PRO A 68 -7.49 15.44 1.15
C PRO A 68 -7.80 13.96 0.97
N TYR A 69 -7.03 13.27 0.12
CA TYR A 69 -7.26 11.85 -0.09
C TYR A 69 -6.83 11.00 1.14
N ILE A 70 -5.70 11.33 1.79
CA ILE A 70 -5.29 10.71 3.06
C ILE A 70 -6.34 10.94 4.15
N LEU A 71 -6.80 12.19 4.28
CA LEU A 71 -7.85 12.55 5.23
C LEU A 71 -9.15 11.79 4.96
N GLY A 72 -9.57 11.70 3.70
CA GLY A 72 -10.75 10.95 3.29
C GLY A 72 -10.66 9.47 3.66
N GLY A 73 -9.52 8.84 3.40
CA GLY A 73 -9.25 7.46 3.80
C GLY A 73 -9.27 7.24 5.32
N LEU A 74 -8.64 8.13 6.08
CA LEU A 74 -8.63 8.07 7.54
C LEU A 74 -10.04 8.28 8.14
N LEU A 75 -10.83 9.21 7.59
CA LEU A 75 -12.22 9.43 7.99
C LEU A 75 -13.09 8.21 7.67
N PHE A 76 -12.96 7.65 6.47
CA PHE A 76 -13.63 6.42 6.09
C PHE A 76 -13.24 5.27 7.04
N TRP A 77 -11.95 5.12 7.35
CA TRP A 77 -11.47 4.11 8.30
C TRP A 77 -12.09 4.30 9.68
N GLN A 78 -12.13 5.52 10.21
CA GLN A 78 -12.77 5.79 11.49
C GLN A 78 -14.24 5.39 11.47
N MET A 79 -14.98 5.73 10.41
CA MET A 79 -16.40 5.36 10.27
C MET A 79 -16.61 3.84 10.09
N ALA A 80 -15.78 3.18 9.28
CA ALA A 80 -15.90 1.75 8.99
C ALA A 80 -15.43 0.88 10.17
N ALA A 81 -14.34 1.26 10.85
CA ALA A 81 -13.81 0.54 12.01
C ALA A 81 -14.76 0.63 13.21
N GLN A 82 -15.44 1.77 13.41
CA GLN A 82 -16.46 1.92 14.45
C GLN A 82 -17.65 0.97 14.26
N ASN A 83 -18.06 0.72 13.01
CA ASN A 83 -19.15 -0.22 12.70
C ASN A 83 -18.69 -1.70 12.63
N GLY A 84 -17.41 -1.95 12.39
CA GLY A 84 -16.82 -3.29 12.40
C GLY A 84 -16.56 -3.85 13.80
N MET A 85 -16.37 -3.00 14.82
CA MET A 85 -16.15 -3.44 16.20
C MET A 85 -17.45 -3.76 16.95
N THR A 86 -18.58 -3.19 16.53
CA THR A 86 -19.89 -3.35 17.19
C THR A 86 -20.69 -4.58 16.75
N THR A 87 -20.25 -5.28 15.70
CA THR A 87 -20.75 -6.62 15.38
C THR A 87 -19.97 -7.66 16.19
N GLY A 88 -20.31 -7.74 17.49
CA GLY A 88 -20.13 -8.96 18.26
C GLY A 88 -20.90 -10.13 17.62
N PRO A 89 -20.59 -11.38 17.98
CA PRO A 89 -21.19 -12.57 17.38
C PRO A 89 -22.65 -12.73 17.84
N THR A 90 -23.56 -11.94 17.29
CA THR A 90 -25.00 -12.07 17.50
C THR A 90 -25.66 -12.38 16.17
N GLY A 91 -25.77 -13.66 15.84
CA GLY A 91 -26.60 -14.13 14.74
C GLY A 91 -26.11 -15.40 14.03
N GLY A 92 -26.23 -16.56 14.70
CA GLY A 92 -26.14 -17.88 14.07
C GLY A 92 -24.77 -18.28 13.47
N PRO A 93 -24.58 -19.55 13.07
CA PRO A 93 -23.43 -19.91 12.26
C PRO A 93 -23.44 -19.05 11.00
N PRO A 94 -22.34 -18.36 10.64
CA PRO A 94 -22.33 -17.48 9.48
C PRO A 94 -22.72 -18.30 8.25
N ASP A 95 -23.59 -17.78 7.37
CA ASP A 95 -23.96 -18.44 6.12
C ASP A 95 -22.73 -18.86 5.28
N ALA A 96 -21.57 -18.24 5.54
CA ALA A 96 -20.28 -18.65 5.01
C ALA A 96 -19.81 -20.06 5.43
N MET A 97 -20.32 -20.68 6.50
CA MET A 97 -20.09 -22.10 6.85
C MET A 97 -20.96 -23.06 6.01
N ARG A 98 -22.02 -22.57 5.35
CA ARG A 98 -22.79 -23.33 4.36
C ARG A 98 -22.18 -23.30 2.97
N LEU A 99 -21.26 -22.37 2.71
CA LEU A 99 -20.52 -22.32 1.45
C LEU A 99 -19.63 -23.56 1.31
N ASP A 100 -19.75 -24.23 0.17
CA ASP A 100 -18.82 -25.27 -0.23
C ASP A 100 -17.37 -24.74 -0.19
N ARG A 101 -16.42 -25.64 0.07
CA ARG A 101 -14.99 -25.30 0.21
C ARG A 101 -14.46 -24.59 -1.04
N LEU A 102 -14.98 -24.91 -2.23
CA LEU A 102 -14.67 -24.21 -3.46
C LEU A 102 -15.18 -22.75 -3.45
N ALA A 103 -16.42 -22.53 -3.00
CA ALA A 103 -17.01 -21.19 -2.94
C ALA A 103 -16.26 -20.29 -1.94
N ARG A 104 -15.83 -20.83 -0.79
CA ARG A 104 -14.99 -20.12 0.19
C ARG A 104 -13.65 -19.68 -0.42
N ARG A 105 -12.98 -20.58 -1.17
CA ARG A 105 -11.71 -20.28 -1.85
C ARG A 105 -11.88 -19.21 -2.92
N ARG A 106 -12.93 -19.32 -3.75
CA ARG A 106 -13.25 -18.31 -4.78
C ARG A 106 -13.53 -16.94 -4.17
N LEU A 107 -14.31 -16.86 -3.09
CA LEU A 107 -14.57 -15.61 -2.39
C LEU A 107 -13.27 -15.00 -1.86
N LEU A 108 -12.42 -15.82 -1.23
CA LEU A 108 -11.14 -15.37 -0.70
C LEU A 108 -10.22 -14.83 -1.81
N PHE A 109 -10.09 -15.56 -2.92
CA PHE A 109 -9.31 -15.12 -4.08
C PHE A 109 -9.88 -13.82 -4.67
N PHE A 110 -11.19 -13.77 -4.88
CA PHE A 110 -11.89 -12.61 -5.43
C PHE A 110 -11.74 -11.37 -4.54
N ALA A 111 -11.83 -11.54 -3.22
CA ALA A 111 -11.59 -10.44 -2.29
C ALA A 111 -10.14 -9.93 -2.36
N CYS A 112 -9.14 -10.84 -2.42
CA CYS A 112 -7.72 -10.48 -2.39
C CYS A 112 -7.21 -9.90 -3.71
N PHE A 113 -7.63 -10.42 -4.86
CA PHE A 113 -7.01 -10.06 -6.16
C PHE A 113 -7.90 -9.23 -7.06
N LEU A 114 -9.20 -9.08 -6.73
CA LEU A 114 -10.14 -8.32 -7.55
C LEU A 114 -10.76 -7.18 -6.75
N VAL A 115 -11.58 -7.48 -5.73
CA VAL A 115 -12.35 -6.44 -5.03
C VAL A 115 -11.45 -5.49 -4.26
N GLY A 116 -10.54 -6.02 -3.44
CA GLY A 116 -9.63 -5.18 -2.67
C GLY A 116 -8.72 -4.32 -3.55
N PRO A 117 -8.01 -4.88 -4.54
CA PRO A 117 -7.18 -4.09 -5.45
C PRO A 117 -7.99 -3.07 -6.27
N PHE A 118 -9.20 -3.42 -6.72
CA PHE A 118 -10.08 -2.49 -7.44
C PHE A 118 -10.52 -1.34 -6.53
N ALA A 119 -11.04 -1.65 -5.34
CA ALA A 119 -11.50 -0.65 -4.39
C ALA A 119 -10.34 0.28 -3.99
N GLU A 120 -9.17 -0.29 -3.67
CA GLU A 120 -7.97 0.47 -3.38
C GLU A 120 -7.52 1.31 -4.57
N SER A 121 -7.66 0.80 -5.80
CA SER A 121 -7.30 1.57 -6.99
C SER A 121 -8.29 2.69 -7.29
N ALA A 122 -9.57 2.54 -6.94
CA ALA A 122 -10.60 3.55 -7.14
C ALA A 122 -10.56 4.64 -6.05
N THR A 123 -10.29 4.27 -4.80
CA THR A 123 -10.41 5.18 -3.65
C THR A 123 -9.07 5.49 -2.97
N GLY A 124 -8.16 4.52 -2.90
CA GLY A 124 -6.90 4.60 -2.14
C GLY A 124 -7.06 4.48 -0.62
N PHE A 125 -5.93 4.67 0.08
CA PHE A 125 -5.81 4.88 1.53
C PHE A 125 -6.29 3.72 2.43
N GLY A 126 -6.20 2.49 1.94
CA GLY A 126 -6.50 1.28 2.70
C GLY A 126 -7.98 0.89 2.72
N VAL A 127 -8.83 1.56 1.96
CA VAL A 127 -10.25 1.21 1.79
C VAL A 127 -10.39 -0.20 1.20
N GLY A 128 -9.53 -0.58 0.25
CA GLY A 128 -9.55 -1.90 -0.35
C GLY A 128 -9.14 -2.99 0.65
N MET A 129 -8.19 -2.67 1.55
CA MET A 129 -7.80 -3.57 2.65
C MET A 129 -9.00 -3.82 3.58
N LEU A 130 -9.69 -2.75 4.01
CA LEU A 130 -10.87 -2.85 4.87
C LEU A 130 -12.01 -3.62 4.19
N GLY A 131 -12.30 -3.32 2.93
CA GLY A 131 -13.29 -4.04 2.14
C GLY A 131 -12.96 -5.53 2.08
N THR A 132 -11.68 -5.87 1.86
CA THR A 132 -11.19 -7.25 1.88
C THR A 132 -11.43 -7.90 3.23
N VAL A 133 -11.08 -7.24 4.34
CA VAL A 133 -11.32 -7.74 5.70
C VAL A 133 -12.80 -8.03 5.93
N MET A 134 -13.69 -7.09 5.56
CA MET A 134 -15.13 -7.25 5.77
C MET A 134 -15.70 -8.41 4.93
N LEU A 135 -15.21 -8.61 3.72
CA LEU A 135 -15.60 -9.71 2.84
C LEU A 135 -15.16 -11.08 3.37
N ILE A 136 -13.96 -11.18 3.95
CA ILE A 136 -13.38 -12.47 4.35
C ILE A 136 -13.58 -12.80 5.84
N ARG A 137 -13.96 -11.83 6.67
CA ARG A 137 -14.22 -12.04 8.11
C ARG A 137 -15.25 -13.16 8.39
N PRO A 138 -16.36 -13.31 7.62
CA PRO A 138 -17.30 -14.41 7.81
C PRO A 138 -16.72 -15.81 7.58
N LEU A 139 -15.56 -15.93 6.94
CA LEU A 139 -14.91 -17.23 6.68
C LEU A 139 -14.33 -17.88 7.94
N GLY A 140 -14.22 -17.15 9.06
CA GLY A 140 -13.72 -17.67 10.33
C GLY A 140 -12.19 -17.89 10.35
N LEU A 141 -11.46 -17.15 9.53
CA LEU A 141 -9.99 -17.17 9.47
C LEU A 141 -9.37 -16.57 10.74
N LYS A 142 -8.14 -16.98 11.08
CA LYS A 142 -7.45 -16.39 12.24
C LYS A 142 -7.07 -14.94 11.92
N PRO A 143 -7.02 -14.02 12.91
CA PRO A 143 -6.74 -12.60 12.66
C PRO A 143 -5.46 -12.34 11.86
N ARG A 144 -4.40 -13.12 12.13
CA ARG A 144 -3.13 -13.06 11.38
C ARG A 144 -3.28 -13.39 9.90
N GLU A 145 -4.14 -14.35 9.55
CA GLU A 145 -4.36 -14.80 8.16
C GLU A 145 -5.19 -13.74 7.42
N ILE A 146 -6.20 -13.18 8.09
CA ILE A 146 -6.98 -12.05 7.58
C ILE A 146 -6.06 -10.88 7.23
N MET A 147 -5.09 -10.54 8.10
CA MET A 147 -4.15 -9.45 7.82
C MET A 147 -3.25 -9.74 6.63
N VAL A 148 -2.75 -10.97 6.48
CA VAL A 148 -1.95 -11.33 5.29
C VAL A 148 -2.78 -11.17 4.01
N PHE A 149 -4.02 -11.65 3.99
CA PHE A 149 -4.91 -11.51 2.85
C PHE A 149 -5.30 -10.06 2.54
N ALA A 150 -5.54 -9.27 3.59
CA ALA A 150 -5.87 -7.87 3.44
C ALA A 150 -4.67 -7.05 2.94
N LEU A 151 -3.43 -7.41 3.32
CA LEU A 151 -2.22 -6.81 2.75
C LEU A 151 -1.98 -7.26 1.31
N LEU A 152 -2.28 -8.52 0.98
CA LEU A 152 -2.23 -9.01 -0.40
C LEU A 152 -3.24 -8.33 -1.33
N SER A 153 -4.25 -7.65 -0.79
CA SER A 153 -5.18 -6.87 -1.62
C SER A 153 -4.67 -5.49 -2.00
N GLN A 154 -3.49 -5.11 -1.49
CA GLN A 154 -2.84 -3.82 -1.73
C GLN A 154 -1.88 -3.85 -2.93
N THR A 155 -1.98 -4.87 -3.76
CA THR A 155 -0.98 -5.21 -4.78
C THR A 155 -1.05 -4.33 -6.03
N LEU A 156 -2.18 -3.63 -6.24
CA LEU A 156 -2.37 -2.65 -7.32
C LEU A 156 -2.37 -1.18 -6.84
N ILE A 157 -2.07 -0.90 -5.56
CA ILE A 157 -1.93 0.46 -5.02
C ILE A 157 -1.16 1.41 -5.96
N PRO A 158 0.02 1.03 -6.51
CA PRO A 158 0.86 1.95 -7.27
C PRO A 158 0.22 2.42 -8.59
N TRP A 159 -0.89 1.82 -9.01
CA TRP A 159 -1.50 2.03 -10.32
C TRP A 159 -2.91 2.64 -10.25
N GLY A 160 -3.43 2.89 -9.06
CA GLY A 160 -4.75 3.49 -8.85
C GLY A 160 -4.72 4.90 -8.27
N ALA A 161 -5.66 5.21 -7.38
CA ALA A 161 -5.80 6.50 -6.71
C ALA A 161 -4.54 6.90 -5.91
N MET A 162 -3.75 5.92 -5.46
CA MET A 162 -2.44 6.11 -4.81
C MET A 162 -1.25 6.10 -5.78
N GLY A 163 -1.50 6.11 -7.10
CA GLY A 163 -0.48 6.17 -8.14
C GLY A 163 0.28 7.50 -8.21
N SER A 164 -0.06 8.48 -7.37
CA SER A 164 0.68 9.74 -7.24
C SER A 164 2.16 9.51 -6.91
N GLY A 165 2.49 8.47 -6.12
CA GLY A 165 3.87 8.07 -5.86
C GLY A 165 4.59 7.61 -7.13
N THR A 166 3.90 6.84 -7.98
CA THR A 166 4.42 6.37 -9.28
C THR A 166 4.57 7.53 -10.26
N LEU A 167 3.62 8.47 -10.28
CA LEU A 167 3.73 9.69 -11.09
C LEU A 167 4.91 10.56 -10.63
N LEU A 168 5.07 10.74 -9.33
CA LEU A 168 6.21 11.47 -8.77
C LEU A 168 7.55 10.78 -9.10
N ALA A 169 7.62 9.45 -8.99
CA ALA A 169 8.78 8.68 -9.38
C ALA A 169 9.10 8.85 -10.89
N SER A 170 8.08 8.89 -11.75
CA SER A 170 8.25 9.11 -13.19
C SER A 170 8.77 10.52 -13.49
N ALA A 171 8.28 11.53 -12.77
CA ALA A 171 8.78 12.89 -12.84
C ALA A 171 10.26 12.98 -12.41
N TYR A 172 10.65 12.30 -11.32
CA TYR A 172 12.04 12.24 -10.88
C TYR A 172 12.94 11.48 -11.84
N ALA A 173 12.46 10.38 -12.41
CA ALA A 173 13.16 9.61 -13.43
C ALA A 173 13.25 10.34 -14.78
N ARG A 174 12.46 11.41 -14.98
CA ARG A 174 12.28 12.12 -16.26
C ARG A 174 11.86 11.19 -17.40
N VAL A 175 10.99 10.25 -17.07
CA VAL A 175 10.45 9.24 -18.00
C VAL A 175 8.92 9.35 -17.98
N PRO A 176 8.22 9.25 -19.11
CA PRO A 176 6.76 9.18 -19.13
C PRO A 176 6.25 8.08 -18.19
N ALA A 177 5.16 8.35 -17.46
CA ALA A 177 4.59 7.39 -16.52
C ALA A 177 4.28 6.02 -17.15
N THR A 178 3.86 6.02 -18.42
CA THR A 178 3.63 4.81 -19.21
C THR A 178 4.91 4.00 -19.44
N GLN A 179 6.04 4.66 -19.70
CA GLN A 179 7.33 3.98 -19.83
C GLN A 179 7.84 3.46 -18.49
N LEU A 180 7.66 4.21 -17.40
CA LEU A 180 7.99 3.72 -16.06
C LEU A 180 7.17 2.47 -15.71
N ALA A 181 5.90 2.42 -16.12
CA ALA A 181 5.06 1.23 -15.99
C ALA A 181 5.63 0.03 -16.74
N LEU A 182 6.06 0.23 -17.99
CA LEU A 182 6.70 -0.82 -18.79
C LEU A 182 7.98 -1.34 -18.14
N TYR A 183 8.86 -0.45 -17.65
CA TYR A 183 10.09 -0.84 -16.97
C TYR A 183 9.83 -1.59 -15.65
N SER A 184 8.73 -1.25 -14.97
CA SER A 184 8.33 -1.89 -13.72
C SER A 184 7.59 -3.22 -13.94
N MET A 185 7.20 -3.55 -15.17
CA MET A 185 6.34 -4.70 -15.46
C MET A 185 6.99 -6.03 -15.03
N VAL A 186 8.27 -6.23 -15.36
CA VAL A 186 9.00 -7.46 -14.99
C VAL A 186 9.11 -7.63 -13.47
N PRO A 187 9.64 -6.65 -12.69
CA PRO A 187 9.72 -6.80 -11.24
C PRO A 187 8.34 -6.93 -10.59
N VAL A 188 7.31 -6.23 -11.08
CA VAL A 188 5.94 -6.37 -10.58
C VAL A 188 5.39 -7.77 -10.86
N ALA A 189 5.58 -8.31 -12.07
CA ALA A 189 5.13 -9.66 -12.42
C ALA A 189 5.83 -10.74 -11.57
N LEU A 190 7.14 -10.61 -11.34
CA LEU A 190 7.87 -11.50 -10.44
C LEU A 190 7.34 -11.42 -9.01
N LEU A 191 7.05 -10.21 -8.54
CA LEU A 191 6.48 -9.97 -7.21
C LEU A 191 5.07 -10.57 -7.08
N MET A 192 4.25 -10.50 -8.14
CA MET A 192 2.94 -11.18 -8.19
C MET A 192 3.09 -12.70 -8.02
N GLY A 193 4.10 -13.31 -8.63
CA GLY A 193 4.40 -14.74 -8.42
C GLY A 193 4.72 -15.06 -6.95
N ILE A 194 5.52 -14.23 -6.30
CA ILE A 194 5.83 -14.36 -4.86
C ILE A 194 4.56 -14.19 -4.01
N TRP A 195 3.72 -13.20 -4.34
CA TRP A 195 2.46 -12.95 -3.65
C TRP A 195 1.45 -14.08 -3.83
N LEU A 196 1.38 -14.69 -5.01
CA LEU A 196 0.54 -15.86 -5.27
C LEU A 196 1.02 -17.08 -4.47
N ALA A 197 2.33 -17.30 -4.39
CA ALA A 197 2.90 -18.35 -3.53
C ALA A 197 2.60 -18.11 -2.04
N LEU A 198 2.71 -16.86 -1.57
CA LEU A 198 2.36 -16.46 -0.21
C LEU A 198 0.85 -16.66 0.07
N TYR A 199 0.00 -16.30 -0.88
CA TYR A 199 -1.44 -16.51 -0.83
C TYR A 199 -1.77 -17.99 -0.62
N TRP A 200 -1.26 -18.87 -1.48
CA TRP A 200 -1.54 -20.30 -1.40
C TRP A 200 -0.99 -20.95 -0.13
N ARG A 201 0.21 -20.55 0.30
CA ARG A 201 0.78 -21.02 1.57
C ARG A 201 -0.08 -20.61 2.76
N THR A 202 -0.64 -19.41 2.73
CA THR A 202 -1.52 -18.89 3.80
C THR A 202 -2.89 -19.56 3.75
N ALA A 203 -3.45 -19.76 2.56
CA ALA A 203 -4.71 -20.46 2.35
C ALA A 203 -4.63 -21.93 2.82
N ALA A 204 -3.53 -22.63 2.53
CA ALA A 204 -3.30 -23.98 3.02
C ALA A 204 -3.25 -24.05 4.55
N ARG A 205 -2.56 -23.09 5.20
CA ARG A 205 -2.53 -22.97 6.68
C ARG A 205 -3.90 -22.69 7.30
N ALA A 206 -4.76 -22.02 6.55
CA ALA A 206 -6.15 -21.75 6.93
C ALA A 206 -7.11 -22.91 6.62
N GLY A 207 -6.63 -24.04 6.10
CA GLY A 207 -7.47 -25.20 5.73
C GLY A 207 -8.23 -25.03 4.42
N LEU A 208 -7.84 -24.06 3.59
CA LEU A 208 -8.41 -23.74 2.28
C LEU A 208 -7.43 -24.09 1.15
N SER A 209 -6.77 -25.25 1.22
CA SER A 209 -5.83 -25.70 0.19
C SER A 209 -6.49 -25.88 -1.19
N ALA A 210 -5.78 -25.52 -2.25
CA ALA A 210 -6.15 -25.80 -3.64
C ALA A 210 -5.84 -27.24 -4.04
N LEU A 211 -6.56 -27.75 -5.04
CA LEU A 211 -6.11 -28.93 -5.80
C LEU A 211 -4.96 -28.52 -6.73
N ALA A 212 -4.11 -29.47 -7.15
CA ALA A 212 -2.97 -29.18 -8.03
C ALA A 212 -3.36 -28.44 -9.33
N ALA A 213 -4.58 -28.67 -9.83
CA ALA A 213 -5.14 -28.01 -11.01
C ALA A 213 -5.46 -26.50 -10.79
N GLU A 214 -5.53 -26.03 -9.55
CA GLU A 214 -5.87 -24.64 -9.18
C GLU A 214 -4.63 -23.80 -8.81
N LEU A 215 -3.43 -24.39 -8.82
CA LEU A 215 -2.16 -23.74 -8.44
C LEU A 215 -1.41 -23.07 -9.61
N GLY A 216 -1.94 -23.21 -10.84
CA GLY A 216 -1.33 -22.72 -12.08
C GLY A 216 -1.41 -21.21 -12.24
#